data_AF-W2WC95-F1
#
_entry.id   AF-W2WC95-F1
#
_cell.length_a   1.000
_cell.length_b   1.000
_cell.length_c   1.000
_cell.angle_alpha   90.00
_cell.angle_beta   90.00
_cell.angle_gamma   90.00
#
_symmetry.space_group_name_H-M   'P 1'
#
loop_
_entity.id
_entity.type
_entity.pdbx_description
1 polymer ?
#
loop_
_entity_poly.entity_id
_entity_poly.type
_entity_poly.pdbx_seq_one_letter_code
_entity_poly.pdbx_strand_id
1 'polypeptide(L)'
;AALRPFEQQTTIAATAETTKLGFADGILERRKVQDDTNAYGQLDAIPSTSNAAERLFSMARMVLRYERNRLSPLMLEMLLFLKVNSKYWDVTTVDAVI
;
A
#
# COMPACT_ATOMS: atom_id res chain seq x y z
N ALA A 1 11.14 13.11 8.87
CA ALA A 1 10.99 11.77 8.30
C ALA A 1 9.53 11.56 7.91
N ALA A 2 9.24 11.00 6.74
CA ALA A 2 7.87 10.87 6.20
C ALA A 2 6.95 9.96 7.04
N LEU A 3 7.53 9.08 7.86
CA LEU A 3 6.78 8.09 8.65
C LEU A 3 6.33 8.58 10.03
N ARG A 4 6.68 9.81 10.43
CA ARG A 4 6.28 10.38 11.73
C ARG A 4 4.77 10.35 12.03
N PRO A 5 3.86 10.56 11.06
CA PRO A 5 2.42 10.48 11.33
C PRO A 5 1.93 9.08 11.72
N PHE A 6 2.71 8.04 11.43
CA PHE A 6 2.35 6.64 11.69
C PHE A 6 3.00 6.09 12.97
N GLU A 7 3.71 6.92 13.73
CA GLU A 7 4.40 6.47 14.95
C GLU A 7 3.38 6.02 16.01
N GLN A 8 3.49 4.77 16.46
CA GLN A 8 2.58 4.24 17.48
C GLN A 8 2.90 4.87 18.83
N GLN A 9 1.87 5.31 19.54
CA GLN A 9 2.00 5.74 20.94
C GLN A 9 2.13 4.50 21.81
N THR A 10 3.38 4.16 22.16
CA THR A 10 3.69 3.00 23.00
C THR A 10 3.08 3.20 24.40
N THR A 11 1.89 2.64 24.64
CA THR A 11 1.41 2.43 26.01
C THR A 11 1.89 1.05 26.43
N ILE A 12 3.09 0.98 27.01
CA ILE A 12 3.68 -0.28 27.48
C ILE A 12 2.89 -0.73 28.72
N ALA A 13 1.87 -1.56 28.53
CA ALA A 13 1.32 -2.37 29.60
C ALA A 13 2.23 -3.58 29.80
N ALA A 14 3.14 -3.48 30.76
CA ALA A 14 4.00 -4.57 31.18
C ALA A 14 3.18 -5.64 31.92
N THR A 15 3.02 -6.82 31.34
CA THR A 15 2.67 -8.11 31.99
C THR A 15 2.73 -9.18 30.89
N ALA A 16 3.24 -10.41 31.05
CA ALA A 16 3.54 -11.20 32.23
C ALA A 16 4.49 -12.36 31.85
N GLU A 17 5.26 -12.81 32.86
CA GLU A 17 5.57 -14.21 33.21
C GLU A 17 6.34 -15.12 32.25
N THR A 18 7.60 -15.36 32.63
CA THR A 18 8.50 -16.37 32.06
C THR A 18 8.06 -17.79 32.43
N THR A 19 7.11 -18.33 31.68
CA THR A 19 6.89 -19.78 31.63
C THR A 19 7.97 -20.38 30.72
N LYS A 20 8.60 -21.50 31.11
CA LYS A 20 9.68 -22.13 30.33
C LYS A 20 9.15 -22.70 29.01
N LEU A 21 9.12 -21.86 27.98
CA LEU A 21 8.75 -22.22 26.61
C LEU A 21 9.79 -23.17 26.01
N GLY A 22 9.34 -24.16 25.21
CA GLY A 22 10.23 -25.02 24.44
C GLY A 22 11.05 -24.22 23.43
N PHE A 23 12.17 -24.76 22.95
CA PHE A 23 13.05 -24.06 22.01
C PHE A 23 12.32 -23.56 20.75
N ALA A 24 11.44 -24.38 20.18
CA ALA A 24 10.63 -24.01 19.02
C ALA A 24 9.61 -22.90 19.37
N ASP A 25 8.94 -23.03 20.52
CA ASP A 25 7.95 -22.05 20.98
C ASP A 25 8.61 -20.69 21.26
N GLY A 26 9.80 -20.69 21.86
CA GLY A 26 10.57 -19.47 22.09
C GLY A 26 11.03 -18.78 20.79
N ILE A 27 11.30 -19.52 19.72
CA ILE A 27 11.61 -18.93 18.40
C ILE A 27 10.35 -18.33 17.76
N LEU A 28 9.23 -19.06 17.82
CA LEU A 28 7.96 -18.59 17.26
C LEU A 28 7.43 -17.36 18.00
N GLU A 29 7.50 -17.35 19.33
CA GLU A 29 7.14 -16.18 20.13
C GLU A 29 8.06 -14.99 19.86
N ARG A 30 9.38 -15.18 19.76
CA ARG A 30 10.29 -14.07 19.41
C ARG A 30 9.99 -13.48 18.04
N ARG A 31 9.63 -14.31 17.06
CA ARG A 31 9.24 -13.83 15.73
C ARG A 31 7.93 -13.04 15.79
N LYS A 32 6.94 -13.52 16.56
CA LYS A 32 5.66 -12.83 16.76
C LYS A 32 5.84 -11.49 17.47
N VAL A 33 6.63 -11.46 18.55
CA VAL A 33 6.95 -10.22 19.27
C VAL A 33 7.67 -9.22 18.36
N GLN A 34 8.61 -9.65 17.52
CA GLN A 34 9.26 -8.74 16.56
C GLN A 34 8.29 -8.13 15.54
N ASP A 35 7.30 -8.90 15.08
CA ASP A 35 6.26 -8.43 14.16
C ASP A 35 5.35 -7.38 14.85
N ASP A 36 5.05 -7.62 16.13
CA ASP A 36 4.25 -6.73 16.98
C ASP A 36 5.04 -5.46 17.42
N THR A 37 6.38 -5.48 17.36
CA THR A 37 7.25 -4.36 17.78
C THR A 37 7.60 -3.41 16.63
N ASN A 38 6.67 -3.16 15.71
CA ASN A 38 6.86 -2.11 14.72
C ASN A 38 6.56 -0.75 15.35
N ALA A 39 7.57 0.14 15.43
CA ALA A 39 7.42 1.49 15.97
C ALA A 39 6.39 2.35 15.20
N TYR A 40 6.00 1.92 14.01
CA TYR A 40 4.99 2.56 13.19
C TYR A 40 3.78 1.63 13.01
N GLY A 41 2.57 2.18 13.06
CA GLY A 41 1.33 1.48 12.78
C GLY A 41 1.04 1.45 11.29
N GLN A 42 0.31 0.43 10.86
CA GLN A 42 -0.27 0.36 9.51
C GLN A 42 0.77 0.38 8.37
N LEU A 43 1.95 -0.22 8.57
CA LEU A 43 2.92 -0.41 7.48
C LEU A 43 2.34 -1.27 6.36
N ASP A 44 1.38 -2.16 6.67
CA ASP A 44 0.73 -3.02 5.67
C ASP A 44 0.03 -2.24 4.55
N ALA A 45 -0.40 -1.00 4.82
CA ALA A 45 -1.00 -0.13 3.80
C ALA A 45 0.04 0.49 2.85
N ILE A 46 1.31 0.54 3.27
CA ILE A 46 2.41 1.06 2.48
C ILE A 46 3.04 -0.11 1.75
N PRO A 47 2.97 -0.18 0.41
CA PRO A 47 3.63 -1.25 -0.31
C PRO A 47 5.13 -1.21 -0.02
N SER A 48 5.69 -2.36 0.35
CA SER A 48 7.12 -2.51 0.67
C SER A 48 8.06 -2.15 -0.50
N THR A 49 7.55 -1.95 -1.71
CA THR A 49 8.33 -1.64 -2.92
C THR A 49 7.60 -0.64 -3.83
N SER A 50 8.37 0.08 -4.65
CA SER A 50 7.89 1.03 -5.69
C SER A 50 7.17 0.36 -6.87
N ASN A 51 7.06 -0.96 -6.90
CA ASN A 51 6.52 -1.74 -8.02
C ASN A 51 5.12 -1.27 -8.46
N ALA A 52 4.26 -0.88 -7.52
CA ALA A 52 2.93 -0.37 -7.85
C ALA A 52 2.99 0.94 -8.69
N ALA A 53 3.86 1.87 -8.31
CA ALA A 53 4.08 3.11 -9.04
C ALA A 53 4.77 2.83 -10.40
N GLU A 54 5.75 1.95 -10.44
CA GLU A 54 6.45 1.57 -11.67
C GLU A 54 5.52 0.91 -12.70
N ARG A 55 4.62 0.02 -12.25
CA ARG A 55 3.57 -0.56 -13.10
C ARG A 55 2.63 0.51 -13.64
N LEU A 56 2.23 1.47 -12.80
CA LEU A 56 1.40 2.61 -13.20
C LEU A 56 2.08 3.46 -14.27
N PHE A 57 3.35 3.84 -14.09
CA PHE A 57 4.08 4.64 -15.08
C PHE A 57 4.40 3.86 -16.35
N SER A 58 4.60 2.55 -16.26
CA SER A 58 4.74 1.68 -17.44
C SER A 58 3.46 1.64 -18.27
N MET A 59 2.29 1.58 -17.61
CA MET A 59 0.99 1.70 -18.27
C MET A 59 0.76 3.11 -18.83
N ALA A 60 1.13 4.15 -18.08
CA ALA A 60 1.03 5.54 -18.53
C ALA A 60 1.83 5.79 -19.81
N ARG A 61 3.04 5.21 -19.91
CA ARG A 61 3.84 5.26 -21.13
C ARG A 61 3.13 4.66 -22.35
N MET A 62 2.33 3.62 -22.16
CA MET A 62 1.52 3.03 -23.24
C MET A 62 0.35 3.93 -23.65
N VAL A 63 -0.24 4.66 -22.70
CA VAL A 63 -1.35 5.60 -22.95
C VAL A 63 -0.84 6.89 -23.62
N LEU A 64 0.31 7.40 -23.18
CA LEU A 64 1.01 8.58 -23.71
C LEU A 64 1.74 8.37 -25.04
N ARG A 65 1.47 7.28 -25.78
CA ARG A 65 2.13 7.03 -27.07
C ARG A 65 1.95 8.22 -28.00
N TYR A 66 2.95 8.40 -28.87
CA TYR A 66 3.12 9.54 -29.80
C TYR A 66 1.88 9.91 -30.61
N GLU A 67 0.99 8.96 -30.94
CA GLU A 67 -0.27 9.24 -31.64
C GLU A 67 -1.26 10.10 -30.84
N ARG A 68 -1.05 10.24 -29.52
CA ARG A 68 -1.91 10.98 -28.58
C ARG A 68 -1.27 12.27 -28.08
N ASN A 69 -0.47 12.93 -28.91
CA ASN A 69 0.23 14.19 -28.59
C ASN A 69 -0.71 15.37 -28.19
N ARG A 70 -2.03 15.23 -28.37
CA ARG A 70 -3.04 16.23 -27.98
C ARG A 70 -3.72 15.93 -26.64
N LEU A 71 -3.28 14.90 -25.92
CA LEU A 71 -3.86 14.54 -24.63
C LEU A 71 -3.37 15.53 -23.55
N SER A 72 -4.30 16.25 -22.91
CA SER A 72 -3.97 17.11 -21.77
C SER A 72 -3.53 16.26 -20.57
N PRO A 73 -2.67 16.78 -19.68
CA PRO A 73 -2.28 16.07 -18.46
C PRO A 73 -3.47 15.63 -17.61
N LEU A 74 -4.52 16.47 -17.52
CA LEU A 74 -5.75 16.14 -16.79
C LEU A 74 -6.49 14.95 -17.40
N MET A 75 -6.60 14.91 -18.73
CA MET A 75 -7.24 13.77 -19.42
C MET A 75 -6.41 12.48 -19.26
N LEU A 76 -5.08 12.58 -19.22
CA LEU A 76 -4.22 11.45 -18.93
C LEU A 76 -4.50 10.88 -17.53
N GLU A 77 -4.53 11.74 -16.52
CA GLU A 77 -4.80 11.34 -15.14
C GLU A 77 -6.15 10.65 -15.02
N MET A 78 -7.18 11.19 -15.66
CA MET A 78 -8.52 10.59 -15.68
C MET A 78 -8.52 9.20 -16.35
N LEU A 79 -7.86 9.05 -17.50
CA LEU A 79 -7.74 7.76 -18.19
C LEU A 79 -6.97 6.73 -17.37
N LEU A 80 -5.90 7.13 -16.69
CA LEU A 80 -5.13 6.24 -15.81
C LEU A 80 -5.91 5.86 -14.56
N PHE A 81 -6.63 6.82 -13.96
CA PHE A 81 -7.49 6.57 -12.81
C PHE A 81 -8.53 5.50 -13.13
N LEU A 82 -9.23 5.66 -14.26
CA LEU A 82 -10.16 4.66 -14.75
C LEU A 82 -9.42 3.33 -14.97
N LYS A 83 -8.37 3.31 -15.79
CA LYS A 83 -7.68 2.07 -16.18
C LYS A 83 -7.17 1.24 -15.00
N VAL A 84 -6.63 1.88 -13.96
CA VAL A 84 -6.10 1.22 -12.76
C VAL A 84 -7.22 0.67 -11.88
N ASN A 85 -8.35 1.38 -11.83
CA ASN A 85 -9.49 1.04 -10.99
C ASN A 85 -10.58 0.27 -11.74
N SER A 86 -10.28 -0.35 -12.88
CA SER A 86 -11.28 -1.00 -13.75
C SER A 86 -12.13 -2.08 -13.09
N LYS A 87 -11.71 -2.58 -11.92
CA LYS A 87 -12.49 -3.53 -11.11
C LYS A 87 -13.64 -2.89 -10.32
N TYR A 88 -13.63 -1.56 -10.16
CA TYR A 88 -14.58 -0.82 -9.32
C TYR A 88 -15.67 -0.12 -10.13
N TRP A 89 -15.56 -0.10 -11.46
CA TRP A 89 -16.50 0.59 -12.31
C TRP A 89 -16.79 -0.24 -13.56
N ASP A 90 -18.00 -0.10 -14.05
CA ASP A 90 -18.47 -0.66 -15.31
C ASP A 90 -18.76 0.48 -16.31
N VAL A 91 -18.85 0.16 -17.60
CA VAL A 91 -19.19 1.12 -18.66
C VAL A 91 -20.49 1.87 -18.32
N THR A 92 -21.47 1.15 -17.76
CA THR A 92 -22.75 1.73 -17.31
C THR A 92 -22.59 2.78 -16.21
N THR A 93 -21.68 2.56 -15.26
CA THR A 93 -21.42 3.49 -14.15
C THR A 93 -20.63 4.72 -14.59
N VAL A 94 -19.77 4.57 -15.59
CA VAL A 94 -18.99 5.69 -16.14
C VAL A 94 -19.86 6.55 -17.04
N ASP A 95 -20.72 5.94 -17.86
CA ASP A 95 -21.65 6.64 -18.76
C ASP A 95 -22.65 7.51 -18.00
N ALA A 96 -23.09 7.08 -16.80
CA ALA A 96 -24.00 7.86 -15.97
C ALA A 96 -23.39 9.15 -15.37
N VAL A 97 -22.06 9.31 -15.41
CA VAL A 97 -21.33 10.43 -14.77
C VAL A 97 -20.69 11.37 -15.79
N ILE A 98 -20.55 10.93 -17.05
CA ILE A 98 -20.04 11.74 -18.17
C ILE A 98 -21.17 12.62 -18.73
#